data_AF-A0A1C2GTN5-F1
#
_entry.id   AF-A0A1C2GTN5-F1
#
_cell.length_a   1.000
_cell.length_b   1.000
_cell.length_c   1.000
_cell.angle_alpha   90.00
_cell.angle_beta   90.00
_cell.angle_gamma   90.00
#
_symmetry.space_group_name_H-M   'P 1'
#
loop_
_entity.id
_entity.type
_entity.pdbx_description
1 polymer ?
#
loop_
_entity_poly.entity_id
_entity_poly.type
_entity_poly.pdbx_seq_one_letter_code
_entity_poly.pdbx_strand_id
1 'polypeptide(L)'
;MNPNDDIKEKTSRFERISTVIINFSATSAMFGIASGLVLIWLVTGPVFAYSNTWLLIVNTGTSIITFLMVFLIQRSQNKESIAVQLKLNELIAANNSASNRLLNIQDLSETELNTLYEHYRKLVELTQKAPSNTQSHSVEEAIILNEELDAANKAEQEKAEE
;
A
#
# COMPACT_ATOMS: atom_id res chain seq x y z
N MET A 1 -40.21 5.98 14.43
CA MET A 1 -39.70 5.64 13.08
C MET A 1 -38.42 6.45 12.89
N ASN A 2 -37.25 5.80 12.89
CA ASN A 2 -35.94 6.47 12.89
C ASN A 2 -35.34 6.40 11.47
N PRO A 3 -34.98 7.53 10.84
CA PRO A 3 -34.44 7.57 9.47
C PRO A 3 -33.05 6.94 9.28
N ASN A 4 -32.40 6.46 10.34
CA ASN A 4 -31.08 5.80 10.26
C ASN A 4 -31.13 4.28 10.02
N ASP A 5 -32.31 3.65 10.05
CA ASP A 5 -32.45 2.21 9.79
C ASP A 5 -32.37 1.87 8.29
N ASP A 6 -32.65 2.83 7.40
CA ASP A 6 -32.61 2.66 5.94
C ASP A 6 -31.18 2.57 5.35
N ILE A 7 -30.18 3.11 6.07
CA ILE A 7 -28.78 3.15 5.60
C ILE A 7 -28.04 1.84 5.90
N LYS A 8 -28.39 1.12 6.97
CA LYS A 8 -27.77 -0.17 7.33
C LYS A 8 -28.22 -1.33 6.43
N GLU A 9 -29.39 -1.24 5.81
CA GLU A 9 -29.93 -2.34 5.02
C GLU A 9 -29.30 -2.43 3.61
N LYS A 10 -28.89 -1.30 3.02
CA LYS A 10 -28.30 -1.27 1.67
C LYS A 10 -26.85 -1.75 1.62
N THR A 11 -26.05 -1.50 2.65
CA THR A 11 -24.66 -1.97 2.71
C THR A 11 -24.58 -3.49 2.84
N SER A 12 -25.46 -4.09 3.66
CA SER A 12 -25.53 -5.53 3.92
C SER A 12 -25.80 -6.38 2.68
N ARG A 13 -26.73 -5.95 1.79
CA ARG A 13 -27.07 -6.74 0.59
C ARG A 13 -25.98 -6.68 -0.48
N PHE A 14 -25.37 -5.51 -0.68
CA PHE A 14 -24.27 -5.33 -1.63
C PHE A 14 -23.01 -6.06 -1.14
N GLU A 15 -22.64 -5.92 0.13
CA GLU A 15 -21.50 -6.63 0.71
C GLU A 15 -21.69 -8.15 0.65
N ARG A 16 -22.90 -8.65 0.90
CA ARG A 16 -23.18 -10.09 0.84
C ARG A 16 -23.10 -10.64 -0.59
N ILE A 17 -23.62 -9.90 -1.58
CA ILE A 17 -23.49 -10.27 -3.01
C ILE A 17 -22.02 -10.20 -3.43
N SER A 18 -21.29 -9.14 -3.06
CA SER A 18 -19.87 -9.01 -3.34
C SER A 18 -19.05 -10.12 -2.70
N THR A 19 -19.34 -10.50 -1.45
CA THR A 19 -18.60 -11.58 -0.75
C THR A 19 -18.88 -12.95 -1.38
N VAL A 20 -20.10 -13.21 -1.83
CA VAL A 20 -20.43 -14.44 -2.57
C VAL A 20 -19.73 -14.47 -3.93
N ILE A 21 -19.73 -13.36 -4.67
CA ILE A 21 -19.01 -13.25 -5.94
C ILE A 21 -17.51 -13.44 -5.73
N ILE A 22 -16.91 -12.79 -4.73
CA ILE A 22 -15.48 -12.86 -4.42
C ILE A 22 -15.05 -14.27 -3.98
N ASN A 23 -15.80 -14.92 -3.09
CA ASN A 23 -15.50 -16.29 -2.66
C ASN A 23 -15.67 -17.30 -3.80
N PHE A 24 -16.59 -17.03 -4.73
CA PHE A 24 -16.80 -17.89 -5.89
C PHE A 24 -15.77 -17.67 -7.01
N SER A 25 -15.20 -16.45 -7.11
CA SER A 25 -14.22 -16.10 -8.14
C SER A 25 -12.91 -16.90 -8.08
N ALA A 26 -12.57 -17.44 -6.91
CA ALA A 26 -11.35 -18.23 -6.71
C ALA A 26 -11.57 -19.76 -6.82
N THR A 27 -12.79 -20.22 -7.09
CA THR A 27 -13.13 -21.65 -7.14
C THR A 27 -13.02 -22.20 -8.57
N SER A 28 -12.61 -23.46 -8.73
CA SER A 28 -12.54 -24.18 -10.03
C SER A 28 -13.84 -24.11 -10.84
N ALA A 29 -14.98 -23.88 -10.19
CA ALA A 29 -16.27 -23.65 -10.83
C ALA A 29 -16.31 -22.39 -11.72
N MET A 30 -15.63 -21.30 -11.35
CA MET A 30 -15.60 -20.09 -12.17
C MET A 30 -14.79 -20.31 -13.45
N PHE A 31 -13.72 -21.12 -13.40
CA PHE A 31 -13.00 -21.53 -14.60
C PHE A 31 -13.89 -22.28 -15.59
N GLY A 32 -14.75 -23.18 -15.07
CA GLY A 32 -15.74 -23.89 -15.89
C GLY A 32 -16.76 -22.95 -16.54
N ILE A 33 -17.27 -21.97 -15.78
CA ILE A 33 -18.21 -20.97 -16.29
C ILE A 33 -17.55 -20.07 -17.34
N ALA A 34 -16.35 -19.57 -17.07
CA ALA A 34 -15.59 -18.75 -18.01
C ALA A 34 -15.30 -19.51 -19.31
N SER A 35 -14.87 -20.77 -19.19
CA SER A 35 -14.66 -21.65 -20.34
C SER A 35 -15.96 -21.88 -21.13
N GLY A 36 -17.07 -22.13 -20.44
CA GLY A 36 -18.39 -22.26 -21.07
C GLY A 36 -18.83 -20.99 -21.81
N LEU A 37 -18.56 -19.81 -21.24
CA LEU A 37 -18.88 -18.52 -21.84
C LEU A 37 -18.07 -18.28 -23.12
N VAL A 38 -16.78 -18.65 -23.12
CA VAL A 38 -15.92 -18.66 -24.31
C VAL A 38 -16.44 -19.62 -25.37
N LEU A 39 -16.86 -20.83 -24.98
CA LEU A 39 -17.43 -21.81 -25.92
C LEU A 39 -18.75 -21.31 -26.54
N ILE A 40 -19.65 -20.72 -25.74
CA ILE A 40 -20.90 -20.13 -26.23
C ILE A 40 -20.59 -19.02 -27.23
N TRP A 41 -19.66 -18.13 -26.92
CA TRP A 41 -19.22 -17.09 -27.83
C TRP A 41 -18.65 -17.67 -29.14
N LEU A 42 -17.84 -18.72 -29.06
CA LEU A 42 -17.22 -19.39 -30.20
C LEU A 42 -18.24 -20.08 -31.11
N VAL A 43 -19.30 -20.67 -30.56
CA VAL A 43 -20.38 -21.31 -31.34
C VAL A 43 -21.34 -20.28 -31.92
N THR A 44 -21.58 -19.19 -31.19
CA THR A 44 -22.53 -18.15 -31.62
C THR A 44 -21.92 -17.26 -32.71
N GLY A 45 -20.59 -17.05 -32.73
CA GLY A 45 -19.89 -16.31 -33.79
C GLY A 45 -20.18 -16.78 -35.22
N PRO A 46 -20.03 -18.08 -35.55
CA PRO A 46 -20.36 -18.64 -36.86
C PRO A 46 -21.84 -18.51 -37.24
N VAL A 47 -22.77 -18.62 -36.27
CA VAL A 47 -24.22 -18.45 -36.51
C VAL A 47 -24.52 -17.03 -37.00
N PHE A 48 -23.80 -16.03 -36.49
CA PHE A 48 -23.91 -14.63 -36.93
C PHE A 48 -22.88 -14.22 -37.97
N ALA A 49 -22.20 -15.20 -38.60
CA ALA A 49 -21.17 -15.00 -39.62
C ALA A 49 -20.07 -13.99 -39.23
N TYR A 50 -19.78 -13.86 -37.92
CA TYR A 50 -18.89 -12.82 -37.38
C TYR A 50 -19.21 -11.42 -37.91
N SER A 51 -20.51 -11.08 -37.99
CA SER A 51 -20.95 -9.78 -38.50
C SER A 51 -20.36 -8.61 -37.70
N ASN A 52 -20.23 -7.45 -38.35
CA ASN A 52 -19.75 -6.22 -37.72
C ASN A 52 -20.58 -5.84 -36.48
N THR A 53 -21.90 -6.05 -36.51
CA THR A 53 -22.79 -5.78 -35.38
C THR A 53 -22.53 -6.73 -34.20
N TRP A 54 -22.31 -8.02 -34.48
CA TRP A 54 -21.98 -9.01 -33.45
C TRP A 54 -20.66 -8.69 -32.75
N LEU A 55 -19.62 -8.38 -33.54
CA LEU A 55 -18.32 -7.97 -33.00
C LEU A 55 -18.41 -6.67 -32.19
N LEU A 56 -19.21 -5.70 -32.65
CA LEU A 56 -19.43 -4.43 -31.94
C LEU A 56 -20.06 -4.67 -30.56
N ILE A 57 -21.07 -5.55 -30.47
CA ILE A 57 -21.73 -5.87 -29.19
C ILE A 57 -20.73 -6.50 -28.22
N VAL A 58 -19.95 -7.49 -28.67
CA VAL A 58 -18.97 -8.19 -27.82
C VAL A 58 -17.85 -7.25 -27.36
N ASN A 59 -17.28 -6.46 -28.28
CA ASN A 59 -16.20 -5.54 -27.96
C ASN A 59 -16.67 -4.43 -27.02
N THR A 60 -17.87 -3.88 -27.26
CA THR A 60 -18.45 -2.85 -26.40
C THR A 60 -18.76 -3.40 -25.01
N GLY A 61 -19.37 -4.59 -24.93
CA GLY A 61 -19.68 -5.25 -23.66
C GLY A 61 -18.43 -5.54 -22.83
N THR A 62 -17.40 -6.11 -23.47
CA THR A 62 -16.12 -6.39 -22.80
C THR A 62 -15.44 -5.09 -22.35
N SER A 63 -15.50 -4.02 -23.15
CA SER A 63 -14.93 -2.72 -22.78
C SER A 63 -15.60 -2.14 -21.54
N ILE A 64 -16.93 -2.24 -21.42
CA ILE A 64 -17.67 -1.81 -20.22
C ILE A 64 -17.25 -2.65 -19.00
N ILE A 65 -17.20 -3.98 -19.15
CA ILE A 65 -16.77 -4.88 -18.06
C ILE A 65 -15.35 -4.54 -17.61
N THR A 66 -14.42 -4.36 -18.55
CA THR A 66 -13.03 -3.99 -18.27
C THR A 66 -12.95 -2.64 -17.56
N PHE A 67 -13.71 -1.63 -18.03
CA PHE A 67 -13.77 -0.33 -17.37
C PHE A 67 -14.22 -0.48 -15.91
N LEU A 68 -15.32 -1.21 -15.66
CA LEU A 68 -15.79 -1.51 -14.30
C LEU A 68 -14.75 -2.28 -13.48
N MET A 69 -14.07 -3.25 -14.10
CA MET A 69 -13.02 -4.05 -13.45
C MET A 69 -11.85 -3.18 -12.99
N VAL A 70 -11.41 -2.21 -13.80
CA VAL A 70 -10.36 -1.26 -13.42
C VAL A 70 -10.77 -0.47 -12.17
N PHE A 71 -12.00 0.05 -12.10
CA PHE A 71 -12.49 0.73 -10.88
C PHE A 71 -12.56 -0.20 -9.67
N LEU A 72 -13.02 -1.44 -9.86
CA LEU A 72 -13.11 -2.42 -8.78
C LEU A 72 -11.72 -2.79 -8.24
N ILE A 73 -10.74 -2.99 -9.12
CA ILE A 73 -9.36 -3.25 -8.75
C ILE A 73 -8.77 -2.05 -8.01
N GLN A 74 -8.92 -0.83 -8.53
CA GLN A 74 -8.43 0.39 -7.89
C GLN A 74 -9.04 0.57 -6.49
N ARG A 75 -10.35 0.32 -6.32
CA ARG A 75 -11.02 0.39 -5.01
C ARG A 75 -10.51 -0.68 -4.05
N SER A 76 -10.31 -1.91 -4.52
CA SER A 76 -9.81 -3.02 -3.70
C SER A 76 -8.37 -2.75 -3.25
N GLN A 77 -7.51 -2.31 -4.17
CA GLN A 77 -6.12 -1.96 -3.90
C GLN A 77 -6.00 -0.79 -2.93
N ASN A 78 -6.90 0.19 -2.97
CA ASN A 78 -6.89 1.31 -2.02
C ASN A 78 -7.04 0.85 -0.56
N LYS A 79 -7.92 -0.12 -0.28
CA LYS A 79 -8.12 -0.67 1.07
C LYS A 79 -6.94 -1.53 1.52
N GLU A 80 -6.38 -2.31 0.60
CA GLU A 80 -5.24 -3.18 0.87
C GLU A 80 -3.96 -2.37 1.14
N SER A 81 -3.74 -1.29 0.40
CA SER A 81 -2.65 -0.34 0.61
C SER A 81 -2.65 0.17 2.06
N ILE A 82 -3.77 0.73 2.52
CA ILE A 82 -3.94 1.27 3.89
C ILE A 82 -3.65 0.19 4.97
N ALA A 83 -4.13 -1.03 4.77
CA ALA A 83 -3.91 -2.12 5.73
C ALA A 83 -2.43 -2.51 5.85
N VAL A 84 -1.67 -2.46 4.76
CA VAL A 84 -0.22 -2.68 4.77
C VAL A 84 0.49 -1.55 5.53
N GLN A 85 0.10 -0.30 5.32
CA GLN A 85 0.70 0.84 6.04
C GLN A 85 0.50 0.69 7.56
N LEU A 86 -0.71 0.33 7.99
CA LEU A 86 -1.03 0.22 9.41
C LEU A 86 -0.24 -0.92 10.10
N LYS A 87 -0.11 -2.07 9.42
CA LYS A 87 0.71 -3.19 9.92
C LYS A 87 2.18 -2.82 10.02
N LEU A 88 2.71 -2.10 9.02
CA LEU A 88 4.10 -1.64 9.06
C LEU A 88 4.32 -0.63 10.18
N ASN A 89 3.38 0.31 10.38
CA ASN A 89 3.43 1.27 11.47
C ASN A 89 3.41 0.58 12.84
N GLU A 90 2.58 -0.45 13.03
CA GLU A 90 2.55 -1.23 14.26
C GLU A 90 3.88 -1.96 14.51
N LEU A 91 4.50 -2.55 13.49
CA LEU A 91 5.82 -3.19 13.59
C LEU A 91 6.96 -2.20 13.88
N ILE A 92 6.91 -1.01 13.26
CA ILE A 92 7.88 0.07 13.52
C ILE A 92 7.71 0.57 14.97
N ALA A 93 6.48 0.84 15.40
CA ALA A 93 6.20 1.30 16.76
C ALA A 93 6.55 0.26 17.83
N ALA A 94 6.39 -1.04 17.53
CA ALA A 94 6.77 -2.13 18.43
C ALA A 94 8.30 -2.36 18.50
N ASN A 95 9.07 -1.82 17.55
CA ASN A 95 10.52 -1.93 17.54
C ASN A 95 11.16 -0.71 18.21
N ASN A 96 11.71 -0.88 19.42
CA ASN A 96 12.34 0.18 20.22
C ASN A 96 13.55 0.88 19.55
N SER A 97 14.08 0.33 18.44
CA SER A 97 15.16 0.96 17.65
C SER A 97 14.68 1.67 16.38
N ALA A 98 13.39 1.65 16.04
CA ALA A 98 12.89 2.29 14.83
C ALA A 98 12.44 3.73 15.12
N SER A 99 13.05 4.72 14.47
CA SER A 99 12.72 6.13 14.71
C SER A 99 11.25 6.44 14.39
N ASN A 100 10.54 7.00 15.37
CA ASN A 100 9.17 7.53 15.22
C ASN A 100 8.96 8.45 14.00
N ARG A 101 10.03 9.02 13.44
CA ARG A 101 10.01 9.86 12.23
C ARG A 101 9.67 9.14 10.92
N LEU A 102 9.67 7.80 10.89
CA LEU A 102 9.24 6.99 9.74
C LEU A 102 7.77 6.53 9.83
N LEU A 103 7.12 6.73 10.98
CA LEU A 103 5.69 6.46 11.11
C LEU A 103 4.92 7.39 10.19
N ASN A 104 3.92 6.84 9.49
CA ASN A 104 3.07 7.58 8.55
C ASN A 104 3.82 8.25 7.39
N ILE A 105 4.95 7.68 6.94
CA ILE A 105 5.71 8.21 5.79
C ILE A 105 4.87 8.42 4.52
N GLN A 106 3.76 7.68 4.37
CA GLN A 106 2.85 7.76 3.22
C GLN A 106 1.90 8.97 3.27
N ASP A 107 1.76 9.62 4.43
CA ASP A 107 0.93 10.81 4.61
C ASP A 107 1.73 12.12 4.45
N LEU A 108 3.06 12.04 4.36
CA LEU A 108 3.93 13.21 4.16
C LEU A 108 3.72 13.79 2.76
N SER A 109 3.72 15.13 2.67
CA SER A 109 3.81 15.79 1.37
C SER A 109 5.15 15.50 0.70
N GLU A 110 5.22 15.64 -0.62
CA GLU A 110 6.43 15.33 -1.40
C GLU A 110 7.67 16.13 -0.92
N THR A 111 7.46 17.39 -0.51
CA THR A 111 8.50 18.26 0.05
C THR A 111 8.99 17.76 1.42
N GLU A 112 8.07 17.29 2.28
CA GLU A 112 8.41 16.75 3.60
C GLU A 112 9.13 15.40 3.47
N LEU A 113 8.68 14.55 2.53
CA LEU A 113 9.31 13.27 2.21
C LEU A 113 10.74 13.47 1.72
N ASN A 114 10.97 14.44 0.83
CA ASN A 114 12.31 14.76 0.33
C ASN A 114 13.23 15.33 1.43
N THR A 115 12.67 16.14 2.33
CA THR A 115 13.43 16.68 3.48
C THR A 115 13.82 15.56 4.44
N LEU A 116 12.91 14.61 4.70
CA LEU A 116 13.18 13.44 5.54
C LEU A 116 14.23 12.52 4.88
N TYR A 117 14.14 12.32 3.57
CA TYR A 117 15.09 11.54 2.78
C TYR A 117 16.51 12.13 2.84
N GLU A 118 16.67 13.44 2.61
CA GLU A 118 18.00 14.08 2.69
C GLU A 118 18.58 14.05 4.12
N HIS A 119 17.73 14.17 5.14
CA HIS A 119 18.17 14.02 6.53
C HIS A 119 18.69 12.60 6.81
N TYR A 120 17.98 11.57 6.36
CA TYR A 120 18.39 10.16 6.49
C TYR A 120 19.66 9.86 5.70
N ARG A 121 19.75 10.37 4.47
CA ARG A 121 20.92 10.22 3.61
C ARG A 121 22.18 10.80 4.27
N LYS A 122 22.06 12.00 4.85
CA LYS A 122 23.16 12.64 5.58
C LYS A 122 23.57 11.85 6.83
N LEU A 123 22.62 11.28 7.55
CA LEU A 123 22.89 10.41 8.70
C LEU A 123 23.65 9.15 8.31
N VAL A 124 23.23 8.44 7.25
CA VAL A 124 23.93 7.23 6.76
C VAL A 124 25.36 7.56 6.31
N GLU A 125 25.57 8.72 5.68
CA GLU A 125 26.92 9.15 5.30
C GLU A 125 27.83 9.37 6.53
N LEU A 126 27.29 9.95 7.60
CA LEU A 126 28.01 10.17 8.84
C LEU A 126 28.32 8.86 9.57
N THR A 127 27.38 7.90 9.57
CA THR A 127 27.59 6.59 10.20
C THR A 127 28.53 5.68 9.39
N GLN A 128 28.55 5.77 8.05
CA GLN A 128 29.52 5.02 7.23
C GLN A 128 30.97 5.48 7.40
N LYS A 129 31.19 6.74 7.82
CA LYS A 129 32.52 7.28 8.10
C LYS A 129 33.05 6.91 9.50
N ALA A 130 32.20 6.37 10.38
CA ALA A 130 32.60 5.89 11.70
C ALA A 130 32.98 4.39 11.67
N PRO A 131 34.23 4.01 12.00
CA PRO A 131 34.62 2.62 12.01
C PRO A 131 34.00 1.89 13.20
N SER A 132 33.26 0.83 12.91
CA SER A 132 32.85 -0.27 13.80
C SER A 132 32.10 0.08 15.09
N ASN A 133 30.76 -0.01 15.05
CA ASN A 133 30.07 -1.11 15.72
C ASN A 133 28.75 -1.39 14.98
N THR A 134 28.40 -2.66 14.81
CA THR A 134 27.13 -3.09 14.21
C THR A 134 26.17 -3.40 15.35
N GLN A 135 25.79 -2.36 16.12
CA GLN A 135 24.61 -2.43 16.96
C GLN A 135 23.53 -1.50 16.39
N SER A 136 22.31 -2.03 16.31
CA SER A 136 21.13 -1.35 15.80
C SER A 136 20.66 -0.31 16.82
N HIS A 137 21.47 0.73 17.00
CA HIS A 137 21.09 1.90 17.79
C HIS A 137 20.03 2.68 17.03
N SER A 138 18.96 3.07 17.72
CA SER A 138 18.03 4.06 17.20
C SER A 138 18.84 5.28 16.77
N VAL A 139 18.49 5.90 15.63
CA VAL A 139 19.14 7.15 15.17
C VAL A 139 19.16 8.21 16.28
N GLU A 140 18.14 8.19 17.15
CA GLU A 140 18.04 9.07 18.32
C GLU A 140 19.20 8.84 19.31
N GLU A 141 19.56 7.59 19.54
CA GLU A 141 20.63 7.19 20.47
C GLU A 141 22.01 7.57 19.93
N ALA A 142 22.20 7.47 18.61
CA ALA A 142 23.43 7.93 17.95
C ALA A 142 23.58 9.46 17.96
N ILE A 143 22.48 10.22 17.92
CA ILE A 143 22.50 11.69 18.03
C ILE A 143 22.89 12.10 19.45
N ILE A 144 22.27 11.50 20.46
CA ILE A 144 22.58 11.79 21.88
C ILE A 144 24.06 11.49 22.16
N LEU A 145 24.57 10.34 21.70
CA LEU A 145 25.98 9.97 21.92
C LEU A 145 26.96 10.93 21.24
N ASN A 146 26.66 11.39 20.02
CA ASN A 146 27.53 12.36 19.34
C ASN A 146 27.47 13.75 19.99
N GLU A 147 26.29 14.21 20.42
CA GLU A 147 26.17 15.47 21.16
C GLU A 147 26.93 15.41 22.50
N GLU A 148 26.86 14.29 23.21
CA GLU A 148 27.65 14.06 24.43
C GLU A 148 29.16 14.02 24.14
N LEU A 149 29.58 13.36 23.06
CA LEU A 149 30.98 13.29 22.66
C LEU A 149 31.53 14.68 22.27
N ASP A 150 30.74 15.47 21.53
CA ASP A 150 31.11 16.83 21.13
C ASP A 150 31.18 17.77 22.34
N ALA A 151 30.25 17.63 23.30
CA ALA A 151 30.29 18.39 24.55
C ALA A 151 31.50 18.01 25.43
N ALA A 152 31.83 16.71 25.51
CA ALA A 152 32.99 16.22 26.25
C ALA A 152 34.31 16.69 25.63
N ASN A 153 34.44 16.58 24.31
CA ASN A 153 35.62 17.06 23.58
C ASN A 153 35.83 18.56 23.75
N LYS A 154 34.74 19.34 23.77
CA LYS A 154 34.81 20.79 23.99
C LYS A 154 35.24 21.14 25.41
N ALA A 155 34.72 20.43 26.41
CA ALA A 155 35.12 20.62 27.82
C ALA A 155 36.57 20.19 28.08
N GLU A 156 37.07 19.19 27.36
CA GLU A 156 38.47 18.75 27.44
C GLU A 156 39.42 19.76 26.77
N GLN A 157 38.99 20.40 25.68
CA GLN A 157 39.73 21.51 25.06
C GLN A 157 39.79 22.74 25.96
N GLU A 158 38.68 23.13 26.59
CA GLU A 158 38.63 24.28 27.51
C GLU A 158 39.53 24.06 28.76
N LYS A 159 39.63 22.82 29.26
CA LYS A 159 40.54 22.48 30.38
C LYS A 159 42.02 22.40 30.00
N ALA A 160 42.34 22.21 28.71
CA ALA A 160 43.72 22.18 28.24
C ALA A 160 44.28 23.59 27.96
N GLU A 161 43.41 24.60 27.92
CA GLU A 161 43.75 26.01 27.67
C GLU A 161 43.85 26.86 28.96
N GLU A 162 43.44 26.34 30.12
CA GLU A 162 43.62 26.94 31.47
C GLU A 162 44.91 26.47 32.18
#